data_AF-A0A957ACR2-F1
#
_entry.id   AF-A0A957ACR2-F1
#
_cell.length_a   1.000
_cell.length_b   1.000
_cell.length_c   1.000
_cell.angle_alpha   90.00
_cell.angle_beta   90.00
_cell.angle_gamma   90.00
#
_symmetry.space_group_name_H-M   'P 1'
#
loop_
_entity.id
_entity.type
_entity.pdbx_description
1 polymer ?
#
loop_
_entity_poly.entity_id
_entity_poly.type
_entity_poly.pdbx_seq_one_letter_code
_entity_poly.pdbx_strand_id
1 'polypeptide(L)'
;FLCRDSILAAPIVLDLALFMDLAKRSGMAGIQEWLSFYFKSPQHAPDLYPEHDLFIQQTKLKNTLRYLMGEEQITHLGIEYYESEVPVEA
;
A
#
# COMPACT_ATOMS: atom_id res chain seq x y z
N PHE A 1 17.59 19.07 -8.71
CA PHE A 1 16.84 19.10 -7.44
C PHE A 1 17.55 20.07 -6.52
N LEU A 2 17.00 21.27 -6.31
CA LEU A 2 17.52 22.20 -5.30
C LEU A 2 16.99 21.71 -3.95
N CYS A 3 17.90 21.37 -3.04
CA CYS A 3 17.62 20.68 -1.77
C CYS A 3 16.49 21.35 -0.98
N ARG A 4 15.33 20.70 -1.02
CA ARG A 4 14.21 20.88 -0.10
C ARG A 4 13.82 19.51 0.44
N ASP A 5 14.83 18.70 0.75
CA ASP A 5 14.67 17.31 1.17
C ASP A 5 13.80 17.22 2.42
N SER A 6 13.91 18.19 3.33
CA SER A 6 13.04 18.30 4.51
C SER A 6 11.58 18.55 4.16
N ILE A 7 11.28 19.32 3.10
CA ILE A 7 9.89 19.56 2.66
C ILE A 7 9.31 18.32 2.00
N LEU A 8 10.12 17.52 1.32
CA LEU A 8 9.69 16.23 0.76
C LEU A 8 9.61 15.13 1.81
N ALA A 9 10.49 15.14 2.82
CA ALA A 9 10.56 14.11 3.86
C ALA A 9 9.52 14.29 4.97
N ALA A 10 9.21 15.53 5.36
CA ALA A 10 8.22 15.80 6.42
C ALA A 10 6.85 15.12 6.19
N PRO A 11 6.21 15.22 5.01
CA PRO A 11 4.95 14.53 4.76
C PRO A 11 5.10 13.00 4.77
N ILE A 12 6.20 12.47 4.22
CA ILE A 12 6.49 11.02 4.25
C ILE A 12 6.56 10.48 5.68
N VAL A 13 7.24 11.22 6.58
CA VAL A 13 7.36 10.82 7.99
C VAL A 13 6.02 10.91 8.70
N LEU A 14 5.20 11.92 8.40
CA LEU A 14 3.85 12.04 8.95
C LEU A 14 2.96 10.87 8.52
N ASP A 15 2.95 10.54 7.23
CA ASP A 15 2.20 9.40 6.69
C ASP A 15 2.62 8.09 7.37
N LEU A 16 3.93 7.85 7.50
CA LEU A 16 4.47 6.68 8.18
C LEU A 16 4.02 6.61 9.65
N ALA A 17 4.04 7.72 10.38
CA ALA A 17 3.59 7.74 11.78
C ALA A 17 2.10 7.40 11.89
N LEU A 18 1.25 7.95 11.01
CA LEU A 18 -0.18 7.66 10.97
C LEU A 18 -0.46 6.20 10.61
N PHE A 19 0.23 5.65 9.60
CA PHE A 19 0.02 4.27 9.20
C PHE A 19 0.58 3.24 10.19
N MET A 20 1.67 3.55 10.89
CA MET A 20 2.16 2.69 11.98
C MET A 20 1.18 2.66 13.16
N ASP A 21 0.56 3.80 13.49
CA ASP A 21 -0.49 3.84 14.52
C ASP A 21 -1.74 3.05 14.07
N LEU A 22 -2.15 3.18 12.80
CA LEU A 22 -3.22 2.36 12.22
C LEU A 22 -2.90 0.86 12.32
N ALA A 23 -1.71 0.44 11.86
CA ALA A 23 -1.28 -0.96 11.92
C ALA A 23 -1.39 -1.52 13.34
N LYS A 24 -0.93 -0.74 14.32
CA LYS A 24 -0.99 -1.10 15.75
C LYS A 24 -2.44 -1.25 16.23
N ARG A 25 -3.33 -0.31 15.89
CA ARG A 25 -4.76 -0.38 16.26
C ARG A 25 -5.49 -1.53 15.58
N SER A 26 -5.07 -1.89 14.36
CA SER A 26 -5.57 -3.04 13.61
C SER A 26 -4.98 -4.38 14.06
N GLY A 27 -4.14 -4.40 15.10
CA GLY A 27 -3.53 -5.63 15.63
C GLY A 27 -2.46 -6.25 14.73
N MET A 28 -1.96 -5.52 13.72
CA MET A 28 -0.91 -5.99 12.84
C MET A 28 0.43 -6.03 13.58
N ALA A 29 1.24 -7.05 13.32
CA ALA A 29 2.55 -7.25 13.92
C ALA A 29 3.57 -7.72 12.87
N GLY A 30 4.86 -7.67 13.22
CA GLY A 30 5.94 -8.05 12.32
C GLY A 30 6.21 -7.03 11.22
N ILE A 31 6.84 -7.49 10.14
CA ILE A 31 7.26 -6.64 9.02
C ILE A 31 6.04 -6.09 8.28
N GLN A 32 5.93 -4.77 8.24
CA GLN A 32 4.84 -4.07 7.55
C GLN A 32 5.22 -3.81 6.08
N GLU A 33 5.24 -4.86 5.26
CA GLU A 33 5.70 -4.76 3.85
C GLU A 33 4.88 -3.80 2.98
N TRP A 34 3.62 -3.53 3.34
CA TRP A 34 2.76 -2.57 2.66
C TRP A 34 3.22 -1.10 2.82
N LEU A 35 4.07 -0.82 3.81
CA LEU A 35 4.71 0.50 3.98
C LEU A 35 5.96 0.68 3.10
N SER A 36 6.34 -0.34 2.31
CA SER A 36 7.49 -0.30 1.39
C SER A 36 7.49 0.89 0.44
N PHE A 37 6.31 1.41 0.08
CA PHE A 37 6.12 2.61 -0.73
C PHE A 37 6.92 3.84 -0.24
N TYR A 38 7.15 3.94 1.07
CA TYR A 38 7.82 5.09 1.69
C TYR A 38 9.33 4.89 1.92
N PHE A 39 9.88 3.70 1.62
CA PHE A 39 11.27 3.36 1.93
C PHE A 39 12.09 3.08 0.68
N LYS A 40 13.30 3.66 0.65
CA LYS A 40 14.30 3.36 -0.39
C LYS A 40 14.76 1.89 -0.35
N SER A 41 14.84 1.32 0.84
CA SER A 41 15.26 -0.07 1.09
C SER A 41 14.23 -0.70 2.04
N PRO A 42 13.10 -1.19 1.49
CA PRO A 42 12.03 -1.74 2.31
C PRO A 42 12.49 -2.99 3.05
N GLN A 43 12.03 -3.16 4.29
CA GLN A 43 12.20 -4.42 5.00
C GLN A 43 11.32 -5.50 4.35
N HIS A 44 11.86 -6.71 4.26
CA HIS A 44 11.20 -7.86 3.65
C HIS A 44 11.59 -9.14 4.39
N ALA A 45 10.82 -10.20 4.23
CA ALA A 45 11.20 -11.52 4.73
C ALA A 45 12.50 -12.03 4.07
N PRO A 46 13.32 -12.85 4.77
CA PRO A 46 14.64 -13.29 4.27
C PRO A 46 14.63 -13.94 2.88
N ASP A 47 13.56 -14.68 2.55
CA ASP A 47 13.43 -15.42 1.30
C ASP A 47 12.67 -14.65 0.20
N LEU A 48 12.28 -13.40 0.47
CA LEU A 48 11.49 -12.58 -0.45
C LEU A 48 12.37 -11.55 -1.17
N TYR A 49 12.09 -11.33 -2.45
CA TYR A 49 12.71 -10.22 -3.18
C TYR A 49 12.09 -8.88 -2.74
N PRO A 50 12.90 -7.86 -2.39
CA PRO A 50 12.38 -6.53 -2.09
C PRO A 50 11.78 -5.89 -3.35
N GLU A 51 10.47 -5.66 -3.32
CA GLU A 51 9.80 -4.92 -4.39
C GLU A 51 10.29 -3.46 -4.39
N HIS A 52 10.64 -2.95 -5.57
CA HIS A 52 11.10 -1.58 -5.79
C HIS A 52 10.29 -0.83 -6.86
N ASP A 53 9.32 -1.50 -7.50
CA ASP A 53 8.35 -0.84 -8.36
C ASP A 53 7.34 -0.05 -7.51
N LEU A 54 7.37 1.27 -7.66
CA LEU A 54 6.56 2.20 -6.88
C LEU A 54 5.05 1.98 -7.09
N PHE A 55 4.61 1.55 -8.28
CA PHE A 55 3.19 1.30 -8.55
C PHE A 55 2.71 0.00 -7.92
N ILE A 56 3.57 -1.03 -7.89
CA ILE A 56 3.27 -2.28 -7.19
C ILE A 56 3.21 -2.01 -5.68
N GLN A 57 4.18 -1.27 -5.12
CA GLN A 57 4.15 -0.85 -3.72
C GLN A 57 2.90 -0.01 -3.38
N GLN A 58 2.50 0.92 -4.25
CA GLN A 58 1.26 1.68 -4.08
C GLN A 58 0.02 0.77 -4.10
N THR A 59 0.01 -0.23 -4.98
CA THR A 59 -1.06 -1.23 -5.04
C THR A 59 -1.13 -2.03 -3.73
N LYS A 60 0.02 -2.47 -3.20
CA LYS A 60 0.09 -3.13 -1.88
C LYS A 60 -0.48 -2.25 -0.78
N LEU A 61 -0.06 -0.98 -0.70
CA LEU A 61 -0.58 0.01 0.25
C LEU A 61 -2.11 0.13 0.16
N LYS A 62 -2.67 0.34 -1.03
CA LYS A 62 -4.12 0.49 -1.24
C LYS A 62 -4.89 -0.79 -0.90
N ASN A 63 -4.41 -1.95 -1.34
CA ASN A 63 -5.07 -3.23 -1.07
C ASN A 63 -5.02 -3.62 0.41
N THR A 64 -3.98 -3.23 1.15
CA THR A 64 -3.97 -3.39 2.62
C THR A 64 -5.04 -2.53 3.27
N LEU A 65 -5.22 -1.27 2.84
CA LEU A 65 -6.28 -0.41 3.37
C LEU A 65 -7.68 -0.94 3.03
N ARG A 66 -7.91 -1.42 1.81
CA ARG A 66 -9.17 -2.09 1.43
C ARG A 66 -9.45 -3.30 2.32
N TYR A 67 -8.45 -4.16 2.50
CA TYR A 67 -8.55 -5.32 3.40
C TYR A 67 -8.92 -4.91 4.84
N LEU A 68 -8.28 -3.88 5.39
CA LEU A 68 -8.60 -3.37 6.74
C LEU A 68 -10.01 -2.78 6.85
N MET A 69 -10.58 -2.29 5.74
CA MET A 69 -11.96 -1.79 5.65
C MET A 69 -12.98 -2.91 5.40
N GLY A 70 -12.55 -4.16 5.18
CA GLY A 70 -13.43 -5.26 4.77
C GLY A 70 -13.88 -5.19 3.30
N GLU A 71 -13.20 -4.38 2.50
CA GLU A 71 -13.41 -4.26 1.06
C GLU A 71 -12.61 -5.34 0.31
N GLU A 72 -13.07 -5.69 -0.89
CA GLU A 72 -12.33 -6.58 -1.79
C GLU A 72 -10.95 -5.99 -2.14
N GLN A 73 -10.02 -6.78 -2.68
CA GLN A 73 -8.74 -6.24 -3.16
C GLN A 73 -8.87 -5.89 -4.64
N ILE A 74 -8.26 -4.79 -5.09
CA ILE A 74 -8.26 -4.46 -6.52
C ILE A 74 -7.21 -5.36 -7.18
N THR A 75 -7.64 -6.13 -8.17
CA THR A 75 -6.73 -6.77 -9.11
C THR A 75 -6.79 -5.99 -10.42
N HIS A 76 -5.63 -5.69 -11.01
CA HIS A 76 -5.54 -4.85 -12.22
C HIS A 76 -6.05 -5.54 -13.49
N LEU A 77 -7.02 -6.46 -13.36
CA LEU A 77 -7.68 -7.15 -14.47
C LEU A 77 -8.63 -6.21 -15.23
N GLY A 78 -9.05 -5.09 -14.63
CA GLY A 78 -9.89 -4.08 -15.28
C GLY A 78 -11.36 -4.48 -15.48
N ILE A 79 -11.70 -5.74 -15.24
CA ILE A 79 -13.06 -6.30 -15.34
C ILE A 79 -13.91 -5.89 -14.13
N GLU A 80 -13.27 -5.70 -12.97
CA GLU A 80 -13.89 -5.37 -11.68
C GLU A 80 -14.67 -4.04 -11.69
N TYR A 81 -14.35 -3.11 -12.61
CA TYR A 81 -15.03 -1.81 -12.72
C TYR A 81 -16.35 -1.87 -13.50
N TYR A 82 -16.54 -2.90 -14.32
CA TYR A 82 -17.65 -2.97 -15.28
C TYR A 82 -18.66 -4.08 -14.98
N GLU A 83 -18.36 -5.01 -14.05
CA GLU A 83 -19.32 -6.05 -13.66
C GLU A 83 -20.63 -5.49 -13.09
N SER A 84 -20.63 -4.28 -12.51
CA SER A 84 -21.85 -3.63 -12.03
C SER A 84 -22.69 -2.96 -13.13
N GLU A 85 -22.18 -2.80 -14.35
CA GLU A 85 -22.87 -2.11 -15.46
C GLU A 85 -23.38 -3.05 -16.56
N VAL A 86 -22.98 -4.33 -16.54
CA VAL A 86 -23.46 -5.31 -17.51
C VAL A 86 -24.58 -6.13 -16.86
N PRO A 87 -25.83 -6.07 -17.37
CA PRO A 87 -26.85 -7.04 -16.97
C PRO A 87 -26.31 -8.43 -17.28
N VAL A 88 -26.14 -9.25 -16.25
CA VAL A 88 -25.80 -10.66 -16.43
C VAL A 88 -27.04 -11.34 -17.02
N GLU A 89 -27.17 -11.30 -18.34
CA GLU A 89 -28.12 -12.15 -19.06
C GLU A 89 -27.51 -13.56 -19.17
N ALA A 90 -28.14 -14.46 -18.40
CA ALA A 90 -28.25 -15.93 -18.49
C ALA A 90 -26.97 -16.77 -18.76
#